data_AF-A0A4Y8AFN7-F1
#
_entry.id   AF-A0A4Y8AFN7-F1
#
_cell.length_a   1.000
_cell.length_b   1.000
_cell.length_c   1.000
_cell.angle_alpha   90.00
_cell.angle_beta   90.00
_cell.angle_gamma   90.00
#
_symmetry.space_group_name_H-M   'P 1'
#
loop_
_entity.id
_entity.type
_entity.pdbx_description
1 polymer ?
#
loop_
_entity_poly.entity_id
_entity_poly.type
_entity_poly.pdbx_seq_one_letter_code
_entity_poly.pdbx_strand_id
1 'polypeptide(L)'
;MHILLITGQFLLSLSLLVVVHELGHFLAAKAFGIRVEKFYLFFDAWGFSLFKFSYKGTLYGIGWLPLGGYIKMAGVFEDTEGANTKGDDHDGFYTKPVWQRLVVMSGGVIMNMAVAILIFSSLSVKYGSGYMQKIKADFGIIPADVGKKAGLLPGDRIIEVNEDTLYYQDELTSTRILKGNTLLTVVRSKGKERIHLHLNVSPATIRLLADKAPTEFFKIGTPFKIDSVYSNSDLKAAGFSKSDKITAVNGKPVNYYEEFMVKLRENKDKPLLLTVVHDGKTSQVEAHRDKDGHIGFSLEAVHPPETKPVQVTLPQSVSFGADRTWSVFSENARGVKDILQGRVKAADALTGPVGIALLFGEVPDWKRFWGLIAVLSTALAFINLMPVPVLDGGQVLLLAIEALRGKRLKPVVIEYSQMAGLILLGLLSLFVIYNDITRLIMK
;
A
#
# COMPACT_ATOMS: atom_id res chain seq x y z
N MET A 1 10.61 -22.79 4.22
CA MET A 1 9.13 -22.76 4.19
C MET A 1 8.58 -21.36 3.90
N HIS A 2 9.05 -20.31 4.60
CA HIS A 2 8.55 -18.92 4.42
C HIS A 2 8.71 -18.34 3.00
N ILE A 3 9.86 -18.54 2.35
CA ILE A 3 10.09 -18.04 0.97
C ILE A 3 9.10 -18.67 -0.03
N LEU A 4 8.82 -19.97 0.10
CA LEU A 4 7.90 -20.69 -0.77
C LEU A 4 6.46 -20.14 -0.65
N LEU A 5 6.03 -19.79 0.57
CA LEU A 5 4.71 -19.18 0.81
C LEU A 5 4.62 -17.75 0.26
N ILE A 6 5.68 -16.96 0.43
CA ILE A 6 5.75 -15.59 -0.15
C ILE A 6 5.69 -15.66 -1.67
N THR A 7 6.55 -16.49 -2.28
CA THR A 7 6.60 -16.67 -3.73
C THR A 7 5.27 -17.21 -4.27
N GLY A 8 4.63 -18.15 -3.58
CA GLY A 8 3.32 -18.67 -3.95
C GLY A 8 2.24 -17.59 -3.95
N GLN A 9 2.16 -16.77 -2.89
CA GLN A 9 1.22 -15.64 -2.81
C GLN A 9 1.49 -14.61 -3.91
N PHE A 10 2.76 -14.27 -4.13
CA PHE A 10 3.16 -13.32 -5.17
C PHE A 10 2.77 -13.82 -6.56
N LEU A 11 3.12 -15.05 -6.94
CA LEU A 11 2.78 -15.64 -8.24
C LEU A 11 1.27 -15.77 -8.42
N LEU A 12 0.53 -16.16 -7.38
CA LEU A 12 -0.93 -16.22 -7.43
C LEU A 12 -1.54 -14.84 -7.69
N SER A 13 -1.07 -13.82 -6.97
CA SER A 13 -1.54 -12.44 -7.14
C SER A 13 -1.22 -11.91 -8.54
N LEU A 14 0.00 -12.14 -9.04
CA LEU A 14 0.43 -11.72 -10.38
C LEU A 14 -0.42 -12.39 -11.45
N SER A 15 -0.65 -13.70 -11.31
CA SER A 15 -1.48 -14.47 -12.25
C SER A 15 -2.90 -13.94 -12.30
N LEU A 16 -3.50 -13.66 -11.14
CA LEU A 16 -4.85 -13.10 -11.06
C LEU A 16 -4.93 -11.72 -11.73
N LEU A 17 -4.00 -10.82 -11.42
CA LEU A 17 -3.98 -9.47 -11.98
C LEU A 17 -3.83 -9.47 -13.50
N VAL A 18 -2.92 -10.31 -14.02
CA VAL A 18 -2.71 -10.46 -15.46
C VAL A 18 -3.97 -11.01 -16.13
N VAL A 19 -4.55 -12.10 -15.62
CA VAL A 19 -5.76 -12.68 -16.23
C VAL A 19 -6.91 -11.69 -16.23
N VAL A 20 -7.14 -10.98 -15.13
CA VAL A 20 -8.19 -9.96 -15.02
C VAL A 20 -7.97 -8.85 -16.05
N HIS A 21 -6.74 -8.38 -16.20
CA HIS A 21 -6.39 -7.36 -17.17
C HIS A 21 -6.67 -7.82 -18.61
N GLU A 22 -6.12 -8.97 -19.02
CA GLU A 22 -6.34 -9.55 -20.34
C GLU A 22 -7.82 -9.85 -20.60
N LEU A 23 -8.56 -10.26 -19.57
CA LEU A 23 -10.00 -10.49 -19.64
C LEU A 23 -10.76 -9.21 -20.01
N GLY A 24 -10.31 -8.05 -19.55
CA GLY A 24 -10.88 -6.75 -19.93
C GLY A 24 -10.82 -6.50 -21.44
N HIS A 25 -9.64 -6.68 -22.04
CA HIS A 25 -9.48 -6.57 -23.49
C HIS A 25 -10.27 -7.65 -24.24
N PHE A 26 -10.23 -8.90 -23.75
CA PHE A 26 -10.92 -10.03 -24.36
C PHE A 26 -12.43 -9.81 -24.43
N LEU A 27 -13.05 -9.40 -23.32
CA LEU A 27 -14.48 -9.16 -23.26
C LEU A 27 -14.88 -8.00 -24.17
N ALA A 28 -14.12 -6.91 -24.18
CA ALA A 28 -14.37 -5.78 -25.08
C ALA A 28 -14.23 -6.19 -26.55
N ALA A 29 -13.20 -6.96 -26.90
CA ALA A 29 -12.97 -7.45 -28.26
C ALA A 29 -14.13 -8.34 -28.73
N LYS A 30 -14.54 -9.32 -27.91
CA LYS A 30 -15.66 -10.20 -28.23
C LYS A 30 -16.99 -9.44 -28.34
N ALA A 31 -17.21 -8.42 -27.50
CA ALA A 31 -18.43 -7.59 -27.55
C ALA A 31 -18.57 -6.81 -28.88
N PHE A 32 -17.47 -6.41 -29.51
CA PHE A 32 -17.47 -5.77 -30.83
C PHE A 32 -17.30 -6.75 -32.00
N GLY A 33 -17.34 -8.06 -31.73
CA GLY A 33 -17.18 -9.09 -32.75
C GLY A 33 -15.78 -9.09 -33.38
N ILE A 34 -14.74 -8.79 -32.58
CA ILE A 34 -13.34 -8.92 -32.97
C ILE A 34 -12.88 -10.34 -32.63
N ARG A 35 -12.25 -11.01 -33.59
CA ARG A 35 -11.70 -12.35 -33.38
C ARG A 35 -10.47 -12.30 -32.49
N VAL A 36 -10.47 -13.15 -31.48
CA VAL A 36 -9.33 -13.35 -30.57
C VAL A 36 -8.80 -14.76 -30.78
N GLU A 37 -7.57 -14.86 -31.26
CA GLU A 37 -6.91 -16.13 -31.60
C GLU A 37 -6.26 -16.78 -30.39
N LYS A 38 -5.65 -15.96 -29.51
CA LYS A 38 -4.99 -16.44 -28.29
C LYS A 38 -5.40 -15.61 -27.07
N PHE A 39 -5.57 -16.29 -25.95
CA PHE A 39 -5.69 -15.70 -24.61
C PHE A 39 -4.70 -16.43 -23.70
N TYR A 40 -3.59 -15.79 -23.35
CA TYR A 40 -2.49 -16.43 -22.63
C TYR A 40 -2.18 -15.71 -21.32
N LEU A 41 -2.14 -16.50 -20.25
CA LEU A 41 -1.46 -16.13 -19.02
C LEU A 41 0.03 -16.44 -19.23
N PHE A 42 0.93 -15.48 -19.05
CA PHE A 42 2.36 -15.64 -19.27
C PHE A 42 2.75 -15.88 -20.74
N PHE A 43 3.98 -15.46 -21.09
CA PHE A 43 4.44 -15.55 -22.47
C PHE A 43 4.86 -16.99 -22.82
N ASP A 44 4.42 -17.46 -23.99
CA ASP A 44 4.80 -18.74 -24.61
C ASP A 44 6.07 -18.60 -25.45
N ALA A 45 7.10 -17.97 -24.88
CA ALA A 45 8.36 -17.70 -25.56
C ALA A 45 8.98 -19.01 -26.10
N TRP A 46 9.55 -18.95 -27.31
CA TRP A 46 10.05 -20.11 -28.06
C TRP A 46 8.98 -21.19 -28.37
N GLY A 47 7.70 -20.84 -28.35
CA GLY A 47 6.60 -21.75 -28.67
C GLY A 47 6.31 -22.79 -27.58
N PHE A 48 6.96 -22.67 -26.41
CA PHE A 48 6.73 -23.56 -25.27
C PHE A 48 5.61 -23.02 -24.39
N SER A 49 4.64 -23.87 -24.07
CA SER A 49 3.52 -23.55 -23.16
C SER A 49 3.39 -24.67 -22.12
N LEU A 50 3.17 -24.31 -20.86
CA LEU A 50 2.93 -25.26 -19.78
C LEU A 50 1.61 -25.99 -19.96
N PHE A 51 0.60 -25.27 -20.45
CA PHE A 51 -0.73 -25.82 -20.72
C PHE A 51 -1.39 -25.03 -21.85
N LYS A 52 -2.19 -25.69 -22.69
CA LYS A 52 -2.98 -25.04 -23.74
C LYS A 52 -4.22 -25.87 -24.11
N PHE A 53 -5.32 -25.19 -24.42
CA PHE A 53 -6.54 -25.79 -24.93
C PHE A 53 -7.28 -24.81 -25.84
N SER A 54 -8.00 -25.32 -26.84
CA SER A 54 -8.81 -24.49 -27.74
C SER A 54 -10.28 -24.54 -27.32
N TYR A 55 -10.92 -23.38 -27.23
CA TYR A 55 -12.34 -23.28 -26.93
C TYR A 55 -12.99 -22.13 -27.71
N LYS A 56 -14.07 -22.42 -28.43
CA LYS A 56 -14.84 -21.45 -29.25
C LYS A 56 -13.96 -20.57 -30.16
N GLY A 57 -12.98 -21.20 -30.82
CA GLY A 57 -12.09 -20.52 -31.77
C GLY A 57 -10.99 -19.65 -31.14
N THR A 58 -10.82 -19.69 -29.81
CA THR A 58 -9.72 -19.03 -29.10
C THR A 58 -8.84 -20.08 -28.43
N LEU A 59 -7.52 -19.97 -28.61
CA LEU A 59 -6.53 -20.80 -27.93
C LEU A 59 -6.20 -20.19 -26.57
N TYR A 60 -6.59 -20.87 -25.50
CA TYR A 60 -6.25 -20.50 -24.13
C TYR A 60 -4.99 -21.22 -23.71
N GLY A 61 -4.10 -20.56 -22.97
CA GLY A 61 -2.87 -21.20 -22.52
C GLY A 61 -2.19 -20.52 -21.36
N ILE A 62 -1.21 -21.24 -20.81
CA ILE A 62 -0.28 -20.75 -19.79
C ILE A 62 1.13 -20.87 -20.38
N GLY A 63 1.77 -19.72 -20.61
CA GLY A 63 3.17 -19.62 -20.97
C GLY A 63 4.10 -19.96 -19.82
N TRP A 64 5.37 -20.24 -20.12
CA TRP A 64 6.35 -20.58 -19.09
C TRP A 64 7.03 -19.34 -18.49
N LEU A 65 7.00 -18.20 -19.19
CA LEU A 65 7.71 -16.99 -18.81
C LEU A 65 6.77 -15.99 -18.11
N PRO A 66 6.87 -15.80 -16.78
CA PRO A 66 5.90 -15.05 -15.99
C PRO A 66 6.07 -13.52 -16.09
N LEU A 67 6.14 -12.99 -17.31
CA LEU A 67 6.37 -11.58 -17.62
C LEU A 67 5.13 -10.90 -18.21
N GLY A 68 3.94 -11.15 -17.67
CA GLY A 68 2.69 -10.54 -18.12
C GLY A 68 1.75 -11.54 -18.78
N GLY A 69 0.81 -11.07 -19.58
CA GLY A 69 -0.11 -11.88 -20.37
C GLY A 69 -0.34 -11.20 -21.71
N TYR A 70 -1.07 -11.86 -22.60
CA TYR A 70 -1.47 -11.22 -23.83
C TYR A 70 -2.72 -11.85 -24.44
N ILE A 71 -3.48 -11.02 -25.15
CA ILE A 71 -4.45 -11.47 -26.15
C ILE A 71 -3.93 -11.22 -27.56
N LYS A 72 -4.06 -12.21 -28.44
CA LYS A 72 -3.77 -12.05 -29.87
C LYS A 72 -5.07 -11.78 -30.61
N MET A 73 -5.28 -10.53 -31.01
CA MET A 73 -6.44 -10.11 -31.81
C MET A 73 -6.13 -10.17 -33.31
N ALA A 74 -7.10 -10.59 -34.10
CA ALA A 74 -6.98 -10.62 -35.56
C ALA A 74 -6.67 -9.21 -36.11
N GLY A 75 -5.75 -9.12 -37.07
CA GLY A 75 -5.32 -7.88 -37.70
C GLY A 75 -4.38 -6.97 -36.91
N VAL A 76 -4.06 -7.23 -35.62
CA VAL A 76 -3.14 -6.34 -34.84
C VAL A 76 -1.66 -6.61 -35.13
N PHE A 77 -1.29 -7.88 -35.34
CA PHE A 77 0.09 -8.35 -35.54
C PHE A 77 0.33 -9.00 -36.91
N GLU A 78 -0.64 -8.88 -37.82
CA GLU A 78 -0.48 -9.35 -39.19
C GLU A 78 0.19 -8.25 -39.99
N ASP A 79 1.51 -8.36 -40.17
CA ASP A 79 2.16 -7.83 -41.37
C ASP A 79 3.43 -8.64 -41.69
N THR A 80 3.53 -9.03 -42.97
CA THR A 80 4.67 -9.56 -43.75
C THR A 80 4.98 -11.08 -43.74
N GLU A 81 4.89 -11.64 -44.96
CA GLU A 81 5.22 -13.00 -45.44
C GLU A 81 4.21 -14.13 -45.17
N GLY A 82 3.18 -14.20 -46.02
CA GLY A 82 2.45 -15.45 -46.30
C GLY A 82 0.98 -15.51 -45.93
N ALA A 83 0.42 -14.48 -45.29
CA ALA A 83 -1.04 -14.40 -45.11
C ALA A 83 -1.69 -14.01 -46.45
N ASN A 84 -2.43 -14.94 -47.04
CA ASN A 84 -3.33 -14.64 -48.15
C ASN A 84 -4.20 -13.44 -47.77
N THR A 85 -3.94 -12.27 -48.37
CA THR A 85 -4.84 -11.12 -48.42
C THR A 85 -6.04 -11.41 -49.35
N LYS A 86 -6.64 -12.58 -49.17
CA LYS A 86 -7.89 -13.01 -49.80
C LYS A 86 -8.84 -13.42 -48.68
N GLY A 87 -9.50 -12.43 -48.12
CA GLY A 87 -10.58 -12.66 -47.16
C GLY A 87 -11.05 -11.35 -46.56
N ASP A 88 -12.34 -11.07 -46.75
CA ASP A 88 -13.16 -10.08 -46.07
C ASP A 88 -13.16 -10.37 -44.56
N ASP A 89 -12.05 -10.13 -43.85
CA ASP A 89 -11.95 -10.42 -42.42
C ASP A 89 -12.64 -9.29 -41.63
N HIS A 90 -13.97 -9.22 -41.77
CA HIS A 90 -14.87 -8.25 -41.11
C HIS A 90 -14.77 -8.28 -39.57
N ASP A 91 -14.10 -9.29 -39.00
CA ASP A 91 -13.84 -9.51 -37.58
C ASP A 91 -12.42 -9.08 -37.13
N GLY A 92 -11.63 -8.44 -38.01
CA GLY A 92 -10.32 -7.88 -37.67
C GLY A 92 -10.38 -6.60 -36.81
N PHE A 93 -9.35 -6.33 -36.01
CA PHE A 93 -9.32 -5.16 -35.12
C PHE A 93 -9.39 -3.83 -35.90
N TYR A 94 -8.62 -3.69 -36.98
CA TYR A 94 -8.56 -2.44 -37.76
C TYR A 94 -9.77 -2.23 -38.68
N THR A 95 -10.68 -3.20 -38.83
CA THR A 95 -11.94 -3.00 -39.57
C THR A 95 -12.98 -2.26 -38.73
N LYS A 96 -12.79 -2.19 -37.41
CA LYS A 96 -13.70 -1.51 -36.49
C LYS A 96 -13.45 0.01 -36.41
N PRO A 97 -14.51 0.82 -36.19
CA PRO A 97 -14.39 2.25 -35.90
C PRO A 97 -13.42 2.52 -34.74
N VAL A 98 -12.72 3.67 -34.80
CA VAL A 98 -11.69 4.03 -33.83
C VAL A 98 -12.21 4.00 -32.39
N TRP A 99 -13.45 4.42 -32.13
CA TRP A 99 -14.02 4.41 -30.78
C TRP A 99 -14.18 2.99 -30.21
N GLN A 100 -14.49 1.98 -31.04
CA GLN A 100 -14.56 0.58 -30.60
C GLN A 100 -13.17 0.08 -30.24
N ARG A 101 -12.18 0.38 -31.09
CA ARG A 101 -10.77 0.08 -30.83
C ARG A 101 -10.26 0.73 -29.55
N LEU A 102 -10.64 1.99 -29.27
CA LEU A 102 -10.30 2.69 -28.04
C LEU A 102 -10.87 2.00 -26.80
N VAL A 103 -12.13 1.54 -26.85
CA VAL A 103 -12.73 0.78 -25.74
C VAL A 103 -12.00 -0.56 -25.53
N VAL A 104 -11.66 -1.27 -26.60
CA VAL A 104 -10.90 -2.52 -26.53
C VAL A 104 -9.53 -2.31 -25.90
N MET A 105 -8.78 -1.31 -26.35
CA MET A 105 -7.47 -0.97 -25.78
C MET A 105 -7.56 -0.43 -24.35
N SER A 106 -8.69 0.16 -23.94
CA SER A 106 -8.90 0.59 -22.55
C SER A 106 -9.42 -0.54 -21.65
N GLY A 107 -9.81 -1.69 -22.22
CA GLY A 107 -10.52 -2.76 -21.54
C GLY A 107 -9.79 -3.30 -20.32
N GLY A 108 -8.47 -3.53 -20.43
CA GLY A 108 -7.66 -4.02 -19.33
C GLY A 108 -7.52 -3.03 -18.17
N VAL A 109 -7.32 -1.73 -18.46
CA VAL A 109 -7.29 -0.66 -17.45
C VAL A 109 -8.64 -0.56 -16.73
N ILE A 110 -9.75 -0.54 -17.48
CA ILE A 110 -11.11 -0.47 -16.93
C ILE A 110 -11.39 -1.67 -16.02
N MET A 111 -11.02 -2.88 -16.46
CA MET A 111 -11.26 -4.10 -15.70
C MET A 111 -10.45 -4.15 -14.40
N ASN A 112 -9.19 -3.72 -14.43
CA ASN A 112 -8.37 -3.61 -13.21
C ASN A 112 -8.98 -2.62 -12.20
N MET A 113 -9.42 -1.44 -12.67
CA MET A 113 -10.12 -0.49 -11.81
C MET A 113 -11.41 -1.08 -11.23
N ALA A 114 -12.20 -1.78 -12.05
CA ALA A 114 -13.44 -2.42 -11.60
C ALA A 114 -13.18 -3.52 -10.55
N VAL A 115 -12.15 -4.35 -10.73
CA VAL A 115 -11.77 -5.38 -9.77
C VAL A 115 -11.21 -4.77 -8.47
N ALA A 116 -10.43 -3.71 -8.54
CA ALA A 116 -9.99 -2.99 -7.34
C ALA A 116 -11.19 -2.46 -6.53
N ILE A 117 -12.16 -1.83 -7.21
CA ILE A 117 -13.41 -1.37 -6.58
C ILE A 117 -14.14 -2.53 -5.94
N LEU A 118 -14.34 -3.64 -6.66
CA LEU A 118 -15.02 -4.84 -6.15
C LEU A 118 -14.34 -5.39 -4.89
N ILE A 119 -13.01 -5.50 -4.91
CA ILE A 119 -12.25 -6.06 -3.78
C ILE A 119 -12.32 -5.12 -2.58
N PHE A 120 -12.07 -3.82 -2.74
CA PHE A 120 -12.18 -2.86 -1.63
C PHE A 120 -13.61 -2.80 -1.07
N SER A 121 -14.62 -2.86 -1.94
CA SER A 121 -16.03 -2.96 -1.52
C SER A 121 -16.26 -4.21 -0.67
N SER A 122 -15.81 -5.36 -1.14
CA SER A 122 -15.94 -6.65 -0.44
C SER A 122 -15.21 -6.66 0.91
N LEU A 123 -14.02 -6.05 0.97
CA LEU A 123 -13.27 -5.88 2.21
C LEU A 123 -14.02 -4.97 3.18
N SER A 124 -14.62 -3.87 2.71
CA SER A 124 -15.40 -2.99 3.58
C SER A 124 -16.67 -3.67 4.11
N VAL A 125 -17.36 -4.50 3.31
CA VAL A 125 -18.50 -5.30 3.80
C VAL A 125 -18.08 -6.26 4.90
N LYS A 126 -16.96 -6.97 4.71
CA LYS A 126 -16.51 -8.01 5.64
C LYS A 126 -15.86 -7.46 6.91
N TYR A 127 -15.07 -6.40 6.79
CA TYR A 127 -14.27 -5.83 7.88
C TYR A 127 -14.80 -4.49 8.38
N GLY A 128 -15.94 -4.03 7.87
CA GLY A 128 -16.64 -2.78 8.18
C GLY A 128 -15.88 -1.50 7.86
N SER A 129 -16.47 -0.38 8.27
CA SER A 129 -15.91 0.96 8.05
C SER A 129 -14.60 1.23 8.79
N GLY A 130 -14.18 0.37 9.73
CA GLY A 130 -12.89 0.49 10.44
C GLY A 130 -11.69 0.30 9.50
N TYR A 131 -11.88 -0.34 8.35
CA TYR A 131 -10.90 -0.34 7.24
C TYR A 131 -10.83 1.01 6.51
N MET A 132 -11.80 1.90 6.75
CA MET A 132 -12.09 3.10 5.95
C MET A 132 -12.02 4.42 6.73
N GLN A 133 -11.92 4.40 8.07
CA GLN A 133 -11.83 5.65 8.81
C GLN A 133 -10.46 6.29 8.57
N LYS A 134 -10.49 7.34 7.74
CA LYS A 134 -9.45 8.34 7.74
C LYS A 134 -9.52 9.08 9.07
N ILE A 135 -8.62 8.76 9.98
CA ILE A 135 -8.48 9.52 11.22
C ILE A 135 -7.53 10.67 10.97
N LYS A 136 -7.84 11.82 11.56
CA LYS A 136 -6.88 12.94 11.59
C LYS A 136 -5.66 12.46 12.35
N ALA A 137 -4.48 12.70 11.81
CA ALA A 137 -3.26 12.48 12.57
C ALA A 137 -3.25 13.48 13.74
N ASP A 138 -3.68 13.02 14.91
CA ASP A 138 -3.55 13.79 16.15
C ASP A 138 -3.31 12.86 17.35
N PHE A 139 -2.43 11.89 17.14
CA PHE A 139 -2.01 10.94 18.16
C PHE A 139 -0.57 11.22 18.54
N GLY A 140 -0.27 11.09 19.83
CA GLY A 140 1.11 11.16 20.27
C GLY A 140 1.80 9.82 20.11
N ILE A 141 3.10 9.88 19.87
CA ILE A 141 3.89 8.72 19.51
C ILE A 141 4.97 8.42 20.55
N ILE A 142 5.35 7.15 20.58
CA ILE A 142 6.52 6.65 21.29
C ILE A 142 7.52 6.22 20.23
N PRO A 143 8.58 6.99 19.97
CA PRO A 143 9.56 6.63 18.97
C PRO A 143 10.35 5.40 19.44
N ALA A 144 10.48 4.43 18.56
CA ALA A 144 11.40 3.31 18.72
C ALA A 144 12.78 3.71 18.15
N ASP A 145 13.75 2.80 18.15
CA ASP A 145 15.16 3.15 17.92
C ASP A 145 15.41 3.84 16.58
N VAL A 146 14.69 3.42 15.53
CA VAL A 146 14.78 4.05 14.20
C VAL A 146 14.13 5.44 14.20
N GLY A 147 12.97 5.60 14.84
CA GLY A 147 12.30 6.89 14.96
C GLY A 147 13.11 7.90 15.78
N LYS A 148 13.77 7.45 16.86
CA LYS A 148 14.69 8.27 17.66
C LYS A 148 15.86 8.78 16.81
N LYS A 149 16.46 7.90 16.00
CA LYS A 149 17.51 8.28 15.03
C LYS A 149 17.00 9.26 13.97
N ALA A 150 15.72 9.17 13.61
CA ALA A 150 15.06 10.12 12.70
C ALA A 150 14.72 11.48 13.37
N GLY A 151 15.02 11.65 14.66
CA GLY A 151 14.81 12.89 15.40
C GLY A 151 13.45 13.00 16.10
N LEU A 152 12.65 11.92 16.13
CA LEU A 152 11.42 11.85 16.91
C LEU A 152 11.72 11.73 18.41
N LEU A 153 10.92 12.42 19.22
CA LEU A 153 10.98 12.35 20.68
C LEU A 153 9.68 11.77 21.25
N PRO A 154 9.74 11.11 22.44
CA PRO A 154 8.54 10.69 23.14
C PRO A 154 7.58 11.86 23.36
N GLY A 155 6.31 11.68 22.98
CA GLY A 155 5.28 12.71 23.11
C GLY A 155 5.17 13.69 21.93
N ASP A 156 5.99 13.53 20.87
CA ASP A 156 5.72 14.17 19.59
C ASP A 156 4.33 13.74 19.09
N ARG A 157 3.57 14.64 18.45
CA ARG A 157 2.29 14.33 17.80
C ARG A 157 2.45 14.46 16.30
N ILE A 158 2.15 13.39 15.56
CA ILE A 158 2.15 13.47 14.09
C ILE A 158 0.86 14.15 13.65
N ILE A 159 0.97 15.19 12.84
CA ILE A 159 -0.19 15.93 12.30
C ILE A 159 -0.33 15.82 10.78
N GLU A 160 0.78 15.55 10.07
CA GLU A 160 0.80 15.36 8.62
C GLU A 160 1.92 14.39 8.21
N VAL A 161 1.72 13.69 7.09
CA VAL A 161 2.67 12.80 6.42
C VAL A 161 2.53 12.97 4.90
N ASN A 162 3.60 13.43 4.24
CA ASN A 162 3.61 13.72 2.80
C ASN A 162 2.47 14.67 2.37
N GLU A 163 2.24 15.74 3.13
CA GLU A 163 1.20 16.77 2.90
C GLU A 163 -0.25 16.31 3.13
N ASP A 164 -0.49 15.04 3.41
CA ASP A 164 -1.82 14.54 3.80
C ASP A 164 -2.05 14.77 5.32
N THR A 165 -3.31 14.94 5.74
CA THR A 165 -3.70 15.13 7.18
C THR A 165 -4.61 14.01 7.70
N LEU A 166 -5.03 13.12 6.80
CA LEU A 166 -6.08 12.15 7.00
C LEU A 166 -5.61 10.77 6.51
N TYR A 167 -5.52 9.80 7.43
CA TYR A 167 -4.96 8.47 7.15
C TYR A 167 -5.90 7.37 7.53
N TYR A 168 -5.95 6.32 6.73
CA TYR A 168 -6.64 5.11 7.14
C TYR A 168 -5.97 4.54 8.40
N GLN A 169 -6.79 4.17 9.39
CA GLN A 169 -6.31 3.70 10.68
C GLN A 169 -5.31 2.53 10.57
N ASP A 170 -5.48 1.65 9.58
CA ASP A 170 -4.57 0.53 9.31
C ASP A 170 -3.22 0.97 8.71
N GLU A 171 -3.18 2.11 8.02
CA GLU A 171 -1.94 2.69 7.51
C GLU A 171 -1.08 3.25 8.64
N LEU A 172 -1.70 3.91 9.63
CA LEU A 172 -1.02 4.59 10.75
C LEU A 172 -0.24 3.68 11.71
N THR A 173 -0.61 2.42 11.76
CA THR A 173 0.09 1.39 12.55
C THR A 173 1.05 0.56 11.69
N SER A 174 1.11 0.82 10.39
CA SER A 174 1.92 0.06 9.45
C SER A 174 3.16 0.86 9.02
N THR A 175 4.19 0.16 8.57
CA THR A 175 5.35 0.80 7.91
C THR A 175 4.98 1.45 6.57
N ARG A 176 3.72 1.38 6.10
CA ARG A 176 3.28 2.00 4.82
C ARG A 176 3.32 3.52 4.84
N ILE A 177 3.17 4.16 6.00
CA ILE A 177 3.31 5.62 6.10
C ILE A 177 4.76 6.06 5.87
N LEU A 178 5.72 5.14 6.04
CA LEU A 178 7.15 5.39 5.97
C LEU A 178 7.72 4.85 4.65
N LYS A 179 7.11 5.24 3.53
CA LYS A 179 7.59 4.92 2.18
C LYS A 179 8.51 6.02 1.68
N GLY A 180 9.55 5.61 0.95
CA GLY A 180 10.72 6.40 0.52
C GLY A 180 10.55 7.91 0.47
N ASN A 181 11.45 8.63 1.17
CA ASN A 181 11.42 10.09 1.38
C ASN A 181 10.11 10.57 2.03
N THR A 182 9.77 9.99 3.18
CA THR A 182 8.60 10.43 3.95
C THR A 182 8.88 11.77 4.63
N LEU A 183 8.02 12.76 4.39
CA LEU A 183 8.01 14.01 5.14
C LEU A 183 6.99 13.90 6.27
N LEU A 184 7.44 13.92 7.53
CA LEU A 184 6.57 13.94 8.70
C LEU A 184 6.50 15.35 9.27
N THR A 185 5.29 15.90 9.38
CA THR A 185 5.02 17.12 10.16
C THR A 185 4.62 16.69 11.56
N VAL A 186 5.44 17.04 12.56
CA VAL A 186 5.16 16.72 13.97
C VAL A 186 5.05 17.97 14.82
N VAL A 187 4.14 17.95 15.79
CA VAL A 187 4.00 18.95 16.85
C VAL A 187 4.70 18.43 18.10
N ARG A 188 5.76 19.12 18.50
CA ARG A 188 6.51 18.86 19.73
C ARG A 188 6.15 19.89 20.78
N SER A 189 5.74 19.44 21.96
CA SER A 189 5.47 20.32 23.10
C SER A 189 6.69 20.35 24.03
N LYS A 190 7.52 21.41 23.94
CA LYS A 190 8.52 21.73 24.98
C LYS A 190 7.99 22.90 25.80
N GLY A 191 7.71 22.68 27.08
CA GLY A 191 7.59 23.78 28.07
C GLY A 191 6.48 24.81 27.85
N LYS A 192 5.42 24.49 27.08
CA LYS A 192 4.19 25.28 26.75
C LYS A 192 4.08 25.82 25.31
N GLU A 193 5.13 25.73 24.48
CA GLU A 193 5.05 26.11 23.06
C GLU A 193 4.98 24.88 22.13
N ARG A 194 4.11 24.97 21.10
CA ARG A 194 3.97 23.95 20.05
C ARG A 194 4.98 24.25 18.94
N ILE A 195 5.96 23.38 18.77
CA ILE A 195 6.98 23.48 17.71
C ILE A 195 6.59 22.54 16.58
N HIS A 196 6.45 23.07 15.36
CA HIS A 196 6.26 22.28 14.15
C HIS A 196 7.62 21.85 13.59
N LEU A 197 7.84 20.55 13.45
CA LEU A 197 9.06 19.99 12.89
C LEU A 197 8.74 19.22 11.62
N HIS A 198 9.51 19.46 10.57
CA HIS A 198 9.47 18.70 9.33
C HIS A 198 10.63 17.70 9.34
N LEU A 199 10.31 16.42 9.51
CA LEU A 199 11.30 15.36 9.54
C LEU A 199 11.30 14.64 8.20
N ASN A 200 12.44 14.71 7.50
CA ASN A 200 12.66 13.93 6.30
C ASN A 200 13.22 12.56 6.69
N VAL A 201 12.41 11.51 6.55
CA VAL A 201 12.82 10.14 6.85
C VAL A 201 13.54 9.58 5.62
N SER A 202 14.86 9.48 5.74
CA SER A 202 15.68 9.00 4.63
C SER A 202 15.38 7.53 4.28
N PRO A 203 15.59 7.11 3.02
CA PRO A 203 15.46 5.72 2.61
C PRO A 203 16.38 4.78 3.42
N ALA A 204 17.54 5.26 3.85
CA ALA A 204 18.43 4.50 4.73
C ALA A 204 17.79 4.26 6.11
N THR A 205 17.10 5.26 6.66
CA THR A 205 16.34 5.13 7.90
C THR A 205 15.17 4.17 7.75
N ILE A 206 14.47 4.23 6.62
CA ILE A 206 13.36 3.30 6.30
C ILE A 206 13.87 1.86 6.11
N ARG A 207 15.07 1.67 5.53
CA ARG A 207 15.69 0.34 5.37
C ARG A 207 15.95 -0.34 6.72
N LEU A 208 16.29 0.41 7.77
CA LEU A 208 16.43 -0.14 9.12
C LEU A 208 15.12 -0.76 9.68
N LEU A 209 13.96 -0.42 9.11
CA LEU A 209 12.65 -1.00 9.45
C LEU A 209 12.34 -2.28 8.67
N ALA A 210 13.09 -2.61 7.62
CA ALA A 210 12.90 -3.84 6.86
C ALA A 210 13.49 -5.06 7.59
N ASP A 211 14.54 -4.85 8.39
CA ASP A 211 15.25 -5.90 9.13
C ASP A 211 14.72 -6.14 10.54
N LYS A 212 13.89 -5.21 11.04
CA LYS A 212 13.34 -5.27 12.38
C LYS A 212 11.86 -4.92 12.35
N ALA A 213 11.05 -5.72 13.04
CA ALA A 213 9.60 -5.77 12.93
C ALA A 213 8.90 -4.38 12.82
N PRO A 214 7.73 -4.30 12.14
CA PRO A 214 7.03 -3.05 11.78
C PRO A 214 6.69 -2.06 12.91
N THR A 215 6.91 -2.41 14.18
CA THR A 215 6.71 -1.55 15.36
C THR A 215 7.94 -0.69 15.75
N GLU A 216 9.00 -0.68 14.93
CA GLU A 216 10.30 -0.07 15.30
C GLU A 216 10.55 1.38 14.85
N PHE A 217 9.62 2.02 14.14
CA PHE A 217 9.73 3.45 13.86
C PHE A 217 9.11 4.29 14.99
N PHE A 218 7.80 4.19 15.17
CA PHE A 218 7.11 4.66 16.35
C PHE A 218 5.91 3.77 16.65
N LYS A 219 5.48 3.78 17.91
CA LYS A 219 4.20 3.23 18.34
C LYS A 219 3.24 4.39 18.60
N ILE A 220 1.97 4.19 18.28
CA ILE A 220 0.92 5.10 18.76
C ILE A 220 0.86 4.91 20.28
N GLY A 221 1.11 5.98 21.03
CA GLY A 221 1.11 5.91 22.49
C GLY A 221 -0.30 5.74 23.00
N THR A 222 -0.53 4.74 23.85
CA THR A 222 -1.86 4.49 24.42
C THR A 222 -2.02 5.30 25.69
N PRO A 223 -2.98 6.25 25.79
CA PRO A 223 -3.28 6.90 27.06
C PRO A 223 -3.67 5.85 28.11
N PHE A 224 -3.50 6.18 29.39
CA PHE A 224 -3.88 5.29 30.48
C PHE A 224 -4.56 6.06 31.60
N LYS A 225 -5.34 5.34 32.39
CA LYS A 225 -5.93 5.80 33.64
C LYS A 225 -5.75 4.73 34.70
N ILE A 226 -5.88 5.13 35.96
CA ILE A 226 -5.91 4.17 37.07
C ILE A 226 -7.24 3.42 36.99
N ASP A 227 -7.19 2.10 36.99
CA ASP A 227 -8.41 1.29 36.99
C ASP A 227 -8.80 0.87 38.40
N SER A 228 -7.86 0.32 39.15
CA SER A 228 -8.12 -0.10 40.52
C SER A 228 -6.92 0.20 41.40
N VAL A 229 -7.19 0.56 42.66
CA VAL A 229 -6.18 0.74 43.69
C VAL A 229 -6.34 -0.42 44.67
N TYR A 230 -5.31 -1.26 44.75
CA TYR A 230 -5.25 -2.39 45.67
C TYR A 230 -4.45 -1.95 46.89
N SER A 231 -5.06 -2.04 48.06
CA SER A 231 -4.50 -1.49 49.31
C SER A 231 -3.07 -1.97 49.59
N ASN A 232 -2.05 -1.17 49.25
CA ASN A 232 -0.80 -1.14 50.00
C ASN A 232 -0.90 -0.02 51.06
N SER A 233 -0.08 -0.07 52.11
CA SER A 233 -0.08 0.94 53.18
C SER A 233 0.19 2.35 52.64
N ASP A 234 1.01 2.44 51.60
CA ASP A 234 1.66 3.68 51.18
C ASP A 234 0.70 4.55 50.33
N LEU A 235 -0.01 3.94 49.39
CA LEU A 235 -0.98 4.65 48.55
C LEU A 235 -2.20 5.09 49.36
N LYS A 236 -2.61 4.29 50.34
CA LYS A 236 -3.72 4.62 51.23
C LYS A 236 -3.37 5.80 52.14
N ALA A 237 -2.15 5.82 52.70
CA ALA A 237 -1.67 6.94 53.50
C ALA A 237 -1.55 8.25 52.69
N ALA A 238 -1.23 8.13 51.40
CA ALA A 238 -1.10 9.27 50.50
C ALA A 238 -2.43 9.75 49.88
N GLY A 239 -3.57 9.12 50.20
CA GLY A 239 -4.88 9.47 49.65
C GLY A 239 -5.02 9.17 48.15
N PHE A 240 -4.21 8.24 47.62
CA PHE A 240 -4.18 7.90 46.20
C PHE A 240 -5.48 7.22 45.77
N SER A 241 -6.05 7.67 44.65
CA SER A 241 -7.39 7.30 44.22
C SER A 241 -7.49 6.95 42.74
N LYS A 242 -8.57 6.26 42.34
CA LYS A 242 -8.87 5.95 40.92
C LYS A 242 -8.99 7.21 40.05
N SER A 243 -9.39 8.34 40.64
CA SER A 243 -9.51 9.63 39.96
C SER A 243 -8.17 10.33 39.70
N ASP A 244 -7.07 9.83 40.26
CA ASP A 244 -5.77 10.48 40.12
C ASP A 244 -5.22 10.30 38.70
N LYS A 245 -4.54 11.34 38.21
CA LYS A 245 -3.79 11.26 36.96
C LYS A 245 -2.30 11.25 37.24
N ILE A 246 -1.65 10.14 36.94
CA ILE A 246 -0.18 10.05 36.98
C ILE A 246 0.38 10.88 35.83
N THR A 247 1.28 11.82 36.14
CA THR A 247 1.91 12.73 35.18
C THR A 247 3.42 12.56 35.09
N ALA A 248 4.07 11.98 36.11
CA ALA A 248 5.48 11.64 36.08
C ALA A 248 5.81 10.45 37.01
N VAL A 249 6.91 9.77 36.71
CA VAL A 249 7.51 8.70 37.53
C VAL A 249 8.97 9.04 37.74
N ASN A 250 9.42 9.10 39.00
CA ASN A 250 10.79 9.49 39.39
C ASN A 250 11.23 10.82 38.76
N GLY A 251 10.34 11.81 38.77
CA GLY A 251 10.56 13.14 38.18
C GLY A 251 10.54 13.20 36.65
N LYS A 252 10.38 12.06 35.95
CA LYS A 252 10.32 12.01 34.47
C LYS A 252 8.85 11.95 34.01
N PRO A 253 8.36 12.90 33.18
CA PRO A 253 6.98 12.93 32.69
C PRO A 253 6.56 11.61 32.04
N VAL A 254 5.33 11.16 32.25
CA VAL A 254 4.76 9.95 31.63
C VAL A 254 3.38 10.27 31.08
N ASN A 255 3.17 10.02 29.78
CA ASN A 255 1.89 10.29 29.12
C ASN A 255 1.19 9.04 28.56
N TYR A 256 1.94 7.94 28.36
CA TYR A 256 1.43 6.73 27.72
C TYR A 256 1.69 5.48 28.56
N TYR A 257 0.84 4.48 28.37
CA TYR A 257 0.84 3.21 29.11
C TYR A 257 2.17 2.48 28.93
N GLU A 258 2.67 2.39 27.70
CA GLU A 258 3.90 1.69 27.38
C GLU A 258 5.12 2.38 28.03
N GLU A 259 5.11 3.71 28.11
CA GLU A 259 6.14 4.49 28.79
C GLU A 259 6.15 4.22 30.30
N PHE A 260 4.96 4.18 30.91
CA PHE A 260 4.81 3.82 32.32
C PHE A 260 5.38 2.42 32.59
N MET A 261 5.01 1.44 31.77
CA MET A 261 5.45 0.05 31.94
C MET A 261 6.97 -0.12 31.78
N VAL A 262 7.61 0.64 30.88
CA VAL A 262 9.08 0.65 30.75
C VAL A 262 9.71 1.21 32.02
N LYS A 263 9.27 2.38 32.51
CA LYS A 263 9.81 2.98 33.74
C LYS A 263 9.59 2.09 34.96
N LEU A 264 8.43 1.42 35.03
CA LEU A 264 8.14 0.45 36.05
C LEU A 264 9.20 -0.67 36.05
N ARG A 265 9.49 -1.27 34.89
CA ARG A 265 10.50 -2.34 34.75
C ARG A 265 11.93 -1.89 35.06
N GLU A 266 12.32 -0.69 34.64
CA GLU A 266 13.65 -0.11 34.92
C GLU A 266 13.90 0.12 36.42
N ASN A 267 12.83 0.31 37.21
CA ASN A 267 12.90 0.55 38.65
C ASN A 267 12.38 -0.66 39.44
N LYS A 268 12.82 -1.88 39.05
CA LYS A 268 12.34 -3.13 39.66
C LYS A 268 12.59 -3.22 41.17
N ASP A 269 13.69 -2.66 41.65
CA ASP A 269 14.15 -2.81 43.04
C ASP A 269 14.15 -1.48 43.82
N LYS A 270 13.53 -0.43 43.30
CA LYS A 270 13.53 0.92 43.90
C LYS A 270 12.10 1.41 44.14
N PRO A 271 11.86 2.24 45.17
CA PRO A 271 10.59 2.94 45.32
C PRO A 271 10.31 3.80 44.10
N LEU A 272 9.03 3.89 43.74
CA LEU A 272 8.55 4.70 42.63
C LEU A 272 7.91 5.97 43.16
N LEU A 273 8.52 7.11 42.85
CA LEU A 273 7.96 8.42 43.16
C LEU A 273 7.01 8.83 42.04
N LEU A 274 5.71 8.68 42.29
CA LEU A 274 4.64 9.04 41.36
C LEU A 274 4.26 10.50 41.56
N THR A 275 4.29 11.29 40.49
CA THR A 275 3.67 12.63 40.50
C THR A 275 2.25 12.50 40.00
N VAL A 276 1.28 12.79 40.86
CA VAL A 276 -0.15 12.69 40.54
C VAL A 276 -0.81 14.05 40.56
N VAL A 277 -1.84 14.20 39.74
CA VAL A 277 -2.75 15.33 39.76
C VAL A 277 -4.11 14.83 40.22
N HIS A 278 -4.59 15.39 41.34
CA HIS A 278 -5.92 15.16 41.90
C HIS A 278 -6.63 16.51 42.04
N ASP A 279 -7.81 16.67 41.42
CA ASP A 279 -8.56 17.93 41.40
C ASP A 279 -7.73 19.17 41.03
N GLY A 280 -6.80 19.01 40.07
CA GLY A 280 -5.92 20.08 39.60
C GLY A 280 -4.74 20.42 40.52
N LYS A 281 -4.62 19.77 41.68
CA LYS A 281 -3.47 19.88 42.58
C LYS A 281 -2.47 18.76 42.31
N THR A 282 -1.19 19.11 42.21
CA THR A 282 -0.10 18.16 42.02
C THR A 282 0.44 17.70 43.38
N SER A 283 0.52 16.40 43.60
CA SER A 283 1.17 15.79 44.76
C SER A 283 2.15 14.70 44.32
N GLN A 284 3.05 14.33 45.23
CA GLN A 284 3.96 13.20 45.04
C GLN A 284 3.59 12.08 45.99
N VAL A 285 3.52 10.87 45.46
CA VAL A 285 3.15 9.65 46.16
C VAL A 285 4.26 8.64 45.94
N GLU A 286 4.86 8.18 47.03
CA GLU A 286 5.84 7.10 46.98
C GLU A 286 5.11 5.75 46.99
N ALA A 287 5.40 4.91 46.01
CA ALA A 287 4.80 3.59 45.86
C ALA A 287 5.89 2.51 45.95
N HIS A 288 5.72 1.60 46.91
CA HIS A 288 6.57 0.42 47.04
C HIS A 288 5.93 -0.80 46.38
N ARG A 289 6.81 -1.72 45.93
CA ARG A 289 6.40 -3.03 45.45
C ARG A 289 6.20 -3.97 46.63
N ASP A 290 5.13 -4.75 46.60
CA ASP A 290 4.90 -5.85 47.52
C ASP A 290 5.81 -7.06 47.21
N LYS A 291 5.68 -8.13 47.99
CA LYS A 291 6.48 -9.37 47.86
C LYS A 291 6.29 -10.07 46.51
N ASP A 292 5.17 -9.83 45.86
CA ASP A 292 4.82 -10.40 44.54
C ASP A 292 5.17 -9.43 43.40
N GLY A 293 5.72 -8.26 43.73
CA GLY A 293 6.19 -7.25 42.79
C GLY A 293 5.14 -6.24 42.35
N HIS A 294 3.95 -6.22 42.95
CA HIS A 294 2.88 -5.28 42.64
C HIS A 294 3.02 -3.95 43.36
N ILE A 295 2.64 -2.86 42.71
CA ILE A 295 2.76 -1.49 43.24
C ILE A 295 1.49 -0.99 43.93
N GLY A 296 0.48 -1.84 44.13
CA GLY A 296 -0.78 -1.48 44.80
C GLY A 296 -1.82 -0.79 43.90
N PHE A 297 -1.69 -0.84 42.58
CA PHE A 297 -2.76 -0.42 41.66
C PHE A 297 -2.61 -1.08 40.29
N SER A 298 -3.70 -1.12 39.53
CA SER A 298 -3.70 -1.46 38.12
C SER A 298 -3.98 -0.24 37.25
N LEU A 299 -3.45 -0.31 36.04
CA LEU A 299 -3.69 0.68 35.00
C LEU A 299 -4.54 0.05 33.90
N GLU A 300 -5.53 0.79 33.41
CA GLU A 300 -6.25 0.45 32.19
C GLU A 300 -5.68 1.29 31.05
N ALA A 301 -5.21 0.59 30.01
CA ALA A 301 -4.87 1.22 28.74
C ALA A 301 -6.18 1.72 28.10
N VAL A 302 -6.30 3.03 27.95
CA VAL A 302 -7.44 3.67 27.30
C VAL A 302 -7.18 3.64 25.81
N HIS A 303 -7.50 2.49 25.20
CA HIS A 303 -7.55 2.41 23.76
C HIS A 303 -8.64 3.37 23.26
N PRO A 304 -8.43 4.05 22.11
CA PRO A 304 -9.56 4.60 21.37
C PRO A 304 -10.63 3.51 21.31
N PRO A 305 -11.91 3.82 21.55
CA PRO A 305 -12.95 2.80 21.51
C PRO A 305 -12.75 2.02 20.23
N GLU A 306 -12.59 0.68 20.34
CA GLU A 306 -12.61 -0.17 19.16
C GLU A 306 -13.83 0.28 18.39
N THR A 307 -13.62 0.95 17.26
CA THR A 307 -14.70 1.33 16.38
C THR A 307 -15.17 0.00 15.86
N LYS A 308 -16.13 -0.60 16.58
CA LYS A 308 -16.78 -1.83 16.15
C LYS A 308 -17.09 -1.58 14.69
N PRO A 309 -16.57 -2.43 13.78
CA PRO A 309 -16.64 -2.14 12.37
C PRO A 309 -18.08 -1.78 12.03
N VAL A 310 -18.32 -0.51 11.68
CA VAL A 310 -19.68 -0.08 11.37
C VAL A 310 -20.05 -0.87 10.14
N GLN A 311 -21.10 -1.67 10.25
CA GLN A 311 -21.57 -2.46 9.13
C GLN A 311 -21.94 -1.49 8.01
N VAL A 312 -21.35 -1.71 6.84
CA VAL A 312 -21.58 -0.89 5.66
C VAL A 312 -22.64 -1.55 4.81
N THR A 313 -23.60 -0.76 4.32
CA THR A 313 -24.58 -1.26 3.35
C THR A 313 -23.90 -1.52 2.00
N LEU A 314 -24.51 -2.32 1.13
CA LEU A 314 -23.97 -2.61 -0.21
C LEU A 314 -23.71 -1.35 -1.07
N PRO A 315 -24.61 -0.34 -1.12
CA PRO A 315 -24.31 0.88 -1.88
C PRO A 315 -23.15 1.68 -1.27
N GLN A 316 -23.08 1.75 0.05
CA GLN A 316 -21.99 2.42 0.75
C GLN A 316 -20.66 1.71 0.49
N SER A 317 -20.63 0.36 0.50
CA SER A 317 -19.41 -0.38 0.24
C SER A 317 -18.87 -0.16 -1.17
N VAL A 318 -19.74 -0.05 -2.17
CA VAL A 318 -19.34 0.28 -3.55
C VAL A 318 -18.75 1.68 -3.62
N SER A 319 -19.39 2.67 -2.99
CA SER A 319 -18.83 4.04 -2.89
C SER A 319 -17.46 4.02 -2.23
N PHE A 320 -17.31 3.26 -1.13
CA PHE A 320 -16.02 3.13 -0.44
C PHE A 320 -14.96 2.45 -1.28
N GLY A 321 -15.33 1.42 -2.03
CA GLY A 321 -14.42 0.77 -2.98
C GLY A 321 -13.96 1.74 -4.05
N ALA A 322 -14.87 2.55 -4.61
CA ALA A 322 -14.55 3.58 -5.59
C ALA A 322 -13.62 4.67 -5.03
N ASP A 323 -13.93 5.21 -3.84
CA ASP A 323 -13.13 6.24 -3.20
C ASP A 323 -11.72 5.73 -2.87
N ARG A 324 -11.61 4.48 -2.39
CA ARG A 324 -10.31 3.89 -2.08
C ARG A 324 -9.48 3.62 -3.34
N THR A 325 -10.10 3.06 -4.38
CA THR A 325 -9.45 2.88 -5.68
C THR A 325 -8.97 4.22 -6.24
N TRP A 326 -9.79 5.27 -6.18
CA TRP A 326 -9.41 6.60 -6.66
C TRP A 326 -8.28 7.22 -5.84
N SER A 327 -8.29 7.06 -4.51
CA SER A 327 -7.20 7.49 -3.63
C SER A 327 -5.88 6.85 -4.07
N VAL A 328 -5.84 5.52 -4.20
CA VAL A 328 -4.65 4.78 -4.61
C VAL A 328 -4.19 5.20 -6.02
N PHE A 329 -5.13 5.38 -6.95
CA PHE A 329 -4.82 5.86 -8.31
C PHE A 329 -4.16 7.24 -8.27
N SER A 330 -4.76 8.19 -7.53
CA SER A 330 -4.25 9.56 -7.39
C SER A 330 -2.90 9.63 -6.66
N GLU A 331 -2.66 8.75 -5.69
CA GLU A 331 -1.39 8.61 -4.99
C GLU A 331 -0.27 8.13 -5.94
N ASN A 332 -0.56 7.16 -6.83
CA ASN A 332 0.40 6.76 -7.86
C ASN A 332 0.71 7.91 -8.84
N ALA A 333 -0.31 8.68 -9.23
CA ALA A 333 -0.12 9.86 -10.08
C ALA A 333 0.74 10.95 -9.41
N ARG A 334 0.48 11.23 -8.12
CA ARG A 334 1.32 12.13 -7.31
C ARG A 334 2.76 11.62 -7.21
N GLY A 335 2.96 10.34 -6.94
CA GLY A 335 4.28 9.72 -6.87
C GLY A 335 5.09 9.89 -8.16
N VAL A 336 4.49 9.66 -9.33
CA VAL A 336 5.15 9.92 -10.63
C VAL A 336 5.49 11.41 -10.79
N LYS A 337 4.55 12.30 -10.45
CA LYS A 337 4.77 13.75 -10.51
C LYS A 337 5.97 14.18 -9.63
N ASP A 338 6.09 13.66 -8.42
CA ASP A 338 7.18 14.00 -7.50
C ASP A 338 8.55 13.49 -7.99
N ILE A 339 8.59 12.34 -8.66
CA ILE A 339 9.80 11.84 -9.34
C ILE A 339 10.20 12.78 -10.48
N LEU A 340 9.24 13.14 -11.34
CA LEU A 340 9.49 14.03 -12.49
C LEU A 340 9.93 15.43 -12.07
N GLN A 341 9.45 15.92 -10.92
CA GLN A 341 9.84 17.21 -10.34
C GLN A 341 11.15 17.15 -9.53
N GLY A 342 11.79 15.98 -9.42
CA GLY A 342 13.03 15.80 -8.66
C GLY A 342 12.88 15.92 -7.15
N ARG A 343 11.64 15.92 -6.63
CA ARG A 343 11.34 15.94 -5.18
C ARG A 343 11.69 14.59 -4.53
N VAL A 344 11.56 13.51 -5.29
CA VAL A 344 11.87 12.14 -4.86
C VAL A 344 12.78 11.46 -5.88
N LYS A 345 13.79 10.71 -5.41
CA LYS A 345 14.65 9.92 -6.29
C LYS A 345 13.87 8.72 -6.83
N ALA A 346 13.98 8.43 -8.13
CA ALA A 346 13.33 7.27 -8.75
C ALA A 346 13.69 5.95 -8.07
N ALA A 347 14.95 5.79 -7.65
CA ALA A 347 15.41 4.62 -6.91
C ALA A 347 14.68 4.41 -5.58
N ASP A 348 14.17 5.48 -4.96
CA ASP A 348 13.49 5.41 -3.65
C ASP A 348 11.98 5.17 -3.79
N ALA A 349 11.38 5.67 -4.87
CA ALA A 349 9.96 5.58 -5.14
C ALA A 349 9.53 4.27 -5.85
N LEU A 350 10.39 3.69 -6.69
CA LEU A 350 10.07 2.48 -7.44
C LEU A 350 10.41 1.23 -6.63
N THR A 351 9.42 0.34 -6.50
CA THR A 351 9.56 -0.97 -5.84
C THR A 351 9.50 -2.06 -6.89
N GLY A 352 10.46 -2.98 -6.89
CA GLY A 352 10.49 -4.08 -7.85
C GLY A 352 9.69 -5.30 -7.43
N PRO A 353 9.72 -6.36 -8.26
CA PRO A 353 8.99 -7.60 -8.02
C PRO A 353 9.35 -8.24 -6.67
N VAL A 354 10.61 -8.14 -6.25
CA VAL A 354 11.06 -8.74 -4.99
C VAL A 354 10.55 -7.93 -3.81
N GLY A 355 10.62 -6.60 -3.88
CA GLY A 355 10.01 -5.72 -2.89
C GLY A 355 8.49 -5.93 -2.77
N ILE A 356 7.79 -6.11 -3.90
CA ILE A 356 6.35 -6.42 -3.92
C ILE A 356 6.06 -7.77 -3.28
N ALA A 357 6.86 -8.81 -3.56
CA ALA A 357 6.68 -10.12 -2.94
C ALA A 357 6.77 -10.05 -1.41
N LEU A 358 7.73 -9.27 -0.88
CA LEU A 358 7.88 -9.04 0.56
C LEU A 358 6.67 -8.33 1.18
N LEU A 359 5.87 -7.59 0.40
CA LEU A 359 4.64 -6.97 0.88
C LEU A 359 3.57 -7.98 1.27
N PHE A 360 3.61 -9.25 0.83
CA PHE A 360 2.64 -10.27 1.26
C PHE A 360 2.93 -10.81 2.67
N GLY A 361 4.19 -10.78 3.10
CA GLY A 361 4.62 -11.26 4.41
C GLY A 361 4.72 -12.78 4.52
N GLU A 362 5.33 -13.25 5.61
CA GLU A 362 5.65 -14.66 5.83
C GLU A 362 4.44 -15.51 6.26
N VAL A 363 3.44 -14.87 6.88
CA VAL A 363 2.22 -15.51 7.37
C VAL A 363 1.06 -15.13 6.45
N PRO A 364 0.32 -16.12 5.90
CA PRO A 364 -0.86 -15.84 5.09
C PRO A 364 -1.91 -15.05 5.88
N ASP A 365 -2.27 -13.88 5.35
CA ASP A 365 -3.37 -13.06 5.85
C ASP A 365 -4.25 -12.66 4.67
N TRP A 366 -5.49 -13.16 4.67
CA TRP A 366 -6.43 -12.94 3.57
C TRP A 366 -6.86 -11.48 3.44
N LYS A 367 -6.96 -10.74 4.55
CA LYS A 367 -7.27 -9.30 4.52
C LYS A 367 -6.14 -8.55 3.82
N ARG A 368 -4.89 -8.85 4.21
CA ARG A 368 -3.69 -8.28 3.58
C ARG A 368 -3.58 -8.67 2.12
N PHE A 369 -3.77 -9.95 1.79
CA PHE A 369 -3.66 -10.49 0.43
C PHE A 369 -4.61 -9.78 -0.54
N TRP A 370 -5.91 -9.73 -0.22
CA TRP A 370 -6.89 -9.03 -1.07
C TRP A 370 -6.68 -7.52 -1.10
N GLY A 371 -6.30 -6.91 0.03
CA GLY A 371 -5.97 -5.48 0.06
C GLY A 371 -4.80 -5.15 -0.87
N LEU A 372 -3.77 -6.00 -0.92
CA LEU A 372 -2.64 -5.86 -1.83
C LEU A 372 -3.06 -6.08 -3.28
N ILE A 373 -3.90 -7.07 -3.58
CA ILE A 373 -4.42 -7.27 -4.94
C ILE A 373 -5.15 -6.00 -5.40
N ALA A 374 -6.00 -5.40 -4.58
CA ALA A 374 -6.73 -4.19 -4.96
C ALA A 374 -5.78 -3.00 -5.21
N VAL A 375 -4.78 -2.80 -4.35
CA VAL A 375 -3.75 -1.76 -4.53
C VAL A 375 -2.93 -2.02 -5.79
N LEU A 376 -2.44 -3.24 -5.99
CA LEU A 376 -1.62 -3.62 -7.15
C LEU A 376 -2.43 -3.58 -8.45
N SER A 377 -3.72 -3.94 -8.42
CA SER A 377 -4.62 -3.82 -9.56
C SER A 377 -4.81 -2.37 -9.97
N THR A 378 -5.03 -1.48 -8.99
CA THR A 378 -5.11 -0.03 -9.23
C THR A 378 -3.79 0.53 -9.78
N ALA A 379 -2.65 0.12 -9.21
CA ALA A 379 -1.33 0.53 -9.68
C ALA A 379 -1.04 0.04 -11.11
N LEU A 380 -1.43 -1.20 -11.45
CA LEU A 380 -1.31 -1.75 -12.79
C LEU A 380 -2.20 -1.00 -13.79
N ALA A 381 -3.43 -0.65 -13.40
CA ALA A 381 -4.29 0.21 -14.20
C ALA A 381 -3.66 1.58 -14.47
N PHE A 382 -3.08 2.21 -13.43
CA PHE A 382 -2.38 3.48 -13.57
C PHE A 382 -1.17 3.37 -14.51
N ILE A 383 -0.30 2.37 -14.31
CA ILE A 383 0.89 2.16 -15.15
C ILE A 383 0.47 1.93 -16.60
N ASN A 384 -0.51 1.07 -16.84
CA ASN A 384 -0.98 0.77 -18.20
C ASN A 384 -1.71 1.94 -18.85
N LEU A 385 -2.23 2.91 -18.09
CA LEU A 385 -2.80 4.15 -18.64
C LEU A 385 -1.72 5.18 -19.05
N MET A 386 -0.47 5.03 -18.60
CA MET A 386 0.59 5.96 -18.97
C MET A 386 0.81 5.97 -20.50
N PRO A 387 1.18 7.13 -21.08
CA PRO A 387 1.38 7.29 -22.52
C PRO A 387 2.70 6.66 -23.00
N VAL A 388 2.95 5.40 -22.66
CA VAL A 388 4.11 4.63 -23.10
C VAL A 388 3.65 3.69 -24.21
N PRO A 389 4.22 3.74 -25.43
CA PRO A 389 3.68 3.08 -26.62
C PRO A 389 3.39 1.57 -26.52
N VAL A 390 4.17 0.84 -25.71
CA VAL A 390 4.00 -0.61 -25.52
C VAL A 390 2.89 -0.94 -24.52
N LEU A 391 2.41 0.05 -23.75
CA LEU A 391 1.30 -0.06 -22.81
C LEU A 391 -0.02 0.38 -23.46
N ASP A 392 -1.15 0.00 -22.85
CA ASP A 392 -2.50 0.33 -23.31
C ASP A 392 -2.70 1.83 -23.56
N GLY A 393 -2.25 2.68 -22.63
CA GLY A 393 -2.36 4.13 -22.69
C GLY A 393 -1.59 4.73 -23.86
N GLY A 394 -0.46 4.12 -24.23
CA GLY A 394 0.25 4.45 -25.46
C GLY A 394 -0.54 4.09 -26.72
N GLN A 395 -1.15 2.91 -26.76
CA GLN A 395 -2.01 2.50 -27.89
C GLN A 395 -3.26 3.39 -28.00
N VAL A 396 -3.89 3.71 -26.86
CA VAL A 396 -5.01 4.66 -26.75
C VAL A 396 -4.59 6.04 -27.27
N LEU A 397 -3.40 6.53 -26.90
CA LEU A 397 -2.87 7.80 -27.40
C LEU A 397 -2.65 7.77 -28.92
N LEU A 398 -2.06 6.71 -29.46
CA LEU A 398 -1.85 6.55 -30.90
C LEU A 398 -3.18 6.51 -31.67
N LEU A 399 -4.19 5.80 -31.14
CA LEU A 399 -5.53 5.77 -31.70
C LEU A 399 -6.26 7.11 -31.59
N ALA A 400 -6.06 7.85 -30.50
CA ALA A 400 -6.59 9.21 -30.37
C ALA A 400 -5.99 10.15 -31.41
N ILE A 401 -4.67 10.05 -31.67
CA ILE A 401 -4.00 10.79 -32.75
C ILE A 401 -4.57 10.39 -34.12
N GLU A 402 -4.81 9.10 -34.36
CA GLU A 402 -5.47 8.62 -35.58
C GLU A 402 -6.88 9.19 -35.75
N ALA A 403 -7.69 9.21 -34.68
CA ALA A 403 -9.04 9.78 -34.68
C ALA A 403 -9.02 11.27 -35.06
N LEU A 404 -8.09 12.04 -34.49
CA LEU A 404 -7.92 13.47 -34.78
C LEU A 404 -7.43 13.72 -36.21
N ARG A 405 -6.59 12.84 -36.75
CA ARG A 405 -6.04 12.96 -38.11
C ARG A 405 -6.97 12.44 -39.20
N GLY A 406 -7.98 11.65 -38.84
CA GLY A 406 -8.87 10.96 -39.79
C GLY A 406 -8.16 9.88 -40.64
N LYS A 407 -6.90 9.55 -40.35
CA LYS A 407 -6.11 8.56 -41.09
C LYS A 407 -5.15 7.80 -40.19
N ARG A 408 -4.97 6.50 -40.47
CA ARG A 408 -4.08 5.59 -39.73
C ARG A 408 -2.64 6.11 -39.73
N LEU A 409 -1.97 5.94 -38.59
CA LEU A 409 -0.53 6.15 -38.50
C LEU A 409 0.20 5.16 -39.41
N LYS A 410 1.32 5.58 -40.00
CA LYS A 410 2.15 4.68 -40.80
C LYS A 410 2.63 3.51 -39.90
N PRO A 411 2.59 2.25 -40.36
CA PRO A 411 3.03 1.09 -39.56
C PRO A 411 4.41 1.29 -38.95
N VAL A 412 5.35 1.80 -39.73
CA VAL A 412 6.71 2.17 -39.31
C VAL A 412 6.74 3.08 -38.07
N VAL A 413 5.83 4.05 -37.96
CA VAL A 413 5.76 4.94 -36.79
C VAL A 413 5.28 4.17 -35.55
N ILE A 414 4.31 3.28 -35.71
CA ILE A 414 3.79 2.44 -34.64
C ILE A 414 4.90 1.48 -34.16
N GLU A 415 5.59 0.81 -35.06
CA GLU A 415 6.69 -0.13 -34.76
C GLU A 415 7.83 0.54 -34.01
N TYR A 416 8.36 1.67 -34.52
CA TYR A 416 9.43 2.40 -33.82
C TYR A 416 8.98 2.90 -32.46
N SER A 417 7.74 3.38 -32.35
CA SER A 417 7.17 3.84 -31.09
C SER A 417 7.09 2.68 -30.08
N GLN A 418 6.56 1.52 -30.49
CA GLN A 418 6.47 0.33 -29.66
C GLN A 418 7.86 -0.19 -29.23
N MET A 419 8.82 -0.25 -30.16
CA MET A 419 10.19 -0.69 -29.86
C MET A 419 10.89 0.26 -28.88
N ALA A 420 10.73 1.58 -29.05
CA ALA A 420 11.23 2.56 -28.10
C ALA A 420 10.59 2.38 -26.71
N GLY A 421 9.28 2.13 -26.66
CA GLY A 421 8.56 1.82 -25.43
C GLY A 421 9.06 0.54 -24.75
N LEU A 422 9.29 -0.53 -25.52
CA LEU A 422 9.81 -1.80 -25.01
C LEU A 422 11.24 -1.65 -24.46
N ILE A 423 12.12 -0.93 -25.16
CA ILE A 423 13.48 -0.64 -24.68
C ILE A 423 13.42 0.16 -23.38
N LEU A 424 12.59 1.21 -23.33
CA LEU A 424 12.42 2.04 -22.14
C LEU A 424 11.93 1.22 -20.93
N LEU A 425 10.89 0.39 -21.12
CA LEU A 425 10.40 -0.47 -20.05
C LEU A 425 11.43 -1.52 -19.65
N GLY A 426 12.15 -2.12 -20.59
CA GLY A 426 13.22 -3.08 -20.31
C GLY A 426 14.32 -2.46 -19.45
N LEU A 427 14.78 -1.26 -19.79
CA LEU A 427 15.76 -0.51 -19.00
C LEU A 427 15.22 -0.16 -17.61
N LEU A 428 13.95 0.27 -17.51
CA LEU A 428 13.31 0.56 -16.23
C LEU A 428 13.18 -0.69 -15.36
N SER A 429 12.75 -1.82 -15.92
CA SER A 429 12.66 -3.10 -15.23
C SER A 429 14.01 -3.56 -14.72
N LEU A 430 15.06 -3.46 -15.54
CA LEU A 430 16.43 -3.78 -15.12
C LEU A 430 16.90 -2.86 -13.99
N PHE A 431 16.65 -1.56 -14.09
CA PHE A 431 16.97 -0.60 -13.04
C PHE A 431 16.28 -0.93 -11.71
N VAL A 432 14.98 -1.23 -11.76
CA VAL A 432 14.17 -1.56 -10.58
C VAL A 432 14.60 -2.90 -9.96
N ILE A 433 14.86 -3.93 -10.78
CA ILE A 433 15.37 -5.23 -10.30
C ILE A 433 16.76 -5.06 -9.69
N TYR A 434 17.66 -4.30 -10.33
CA TYR A 434 18.98 -4.00 -9.80
C TYR A 434 18.89 -3.28 -8.44
N ASN A 435 18.01 -2.29 -8.33
CA ASN A 435 17.77 -1.56 -7.08
C ASN A 435 17.21 -2.48 -5.98
N ASP A 436 16.29 -3.38 -6.29
CA ASP A 436 15.78 -4.38 -5.35
C ASP A 436 16.88 -5.35 -4.88
N ILE A 437 17.68 -5.89 -5.80
CA ILE A 437 18.76 -6.83 -5.49
C ILE A 437 19.84 -6.15 -4.65
N THR A 438 20.28 -4.95 -5.03
CA THR A 438 21.28 -4.19 -4.26
C THR A 438 20.77 -3.83 -2.86
N ARG A 439 19.49 -3.51 -2.69
CA ARG A 439 18.87 -3.32 -1.37
C ARG A 439 18.89 -4.59 -0.52
N LEU A 440 18.77 -5.77 -1.14
CA LEU A 440 18.81 -7.05 -0.45
C LEU A 440 20.22 -7.54 -0.12
N ILE A 441 21.21 -7.20 -0.94
CA ILE A 441 22.61 -7.61 -0.76
C ILE A 441 23.36 -6.67 0.18
N MET A 442 23.11 -5.36 0.12
CA MET A 442 23.69 -4.36 1.04
C MET A 442 23.02 -4.35 2.43
N LYS A 443 22.49 -5.52 2.82
CA LYS A 443 21.86 -5.80 4.12
C LYS A 443 22.90 -5.81 5.24
#